data_AF-A0A1B6Y6X2-F1
#
_entry.id   AF-A0A1B6Y6X2-F1
#
_cell.length_a   1.000
_cell.length_b   1.000
_cell.length_c   1.000
_cell.angle_alpha   90.00
_cell.angle_beta   90.00
_cell.angle_gamma   90.00
#
_symmetry.space_group_name_H-M   'P 1'
#
loop_
_entity.id
_entity.type
_entity.pdbx_description
1 polymer ?
#
loop_
_entity_poly.entity_id
_entity_poly.type
_entity_poly.pdbx_seq_one_letter_code
_entity_poly.pdbx_strand_id
1 'polypeptide(L)'
;MTEKFELDSNPYRGGTKISKPENLPEEYSFDWKYQMKITNGNYSEDMNLNYWLSSENSYIAYSNPESPEMFSVVDAENQAIVSYTEEEGKSFAMSYSYPIDSIVENNDALGTNDAVNVTELPDKEFLGYTAKGYEIDTSESTMIIYVTSDFDVKFSGNAAIPGQNIAYIFSNTSEIKDSLTMYMKFVDKSDPDNAMEMECVSIQKDKLVKKNSEYNFL
;
A
#
# COMPACT_ATOMS: atom_id res chain seq x y z
N MET A 1 11.27 27.70 6.87
CA MET A 1 11.95 27.12 8.05
C MET A 1 11.68 25.64 7.95
N THR A 2 12.63 24.90 7.39
CA THR A 2 12.45 23.51 6.98
C THR A 2 12.58 22.64 8.22
N GLU A 3 11.47 22.06 8.70
CA GLU A 3 11.55 21.08 9.78
C GLU A 3 12.32 19.87 9.26
N LYS A 4 13.48 19.64 9.88
CA LYS A 4 14.25 18.40 9.71
C LYS A 4 13.35 17.26 10.17
N PHE A 5 13.08 16.31 9.27
CA PHE A 5 12.58 14.99 9.63
C PHE A 5 13.52 14.39 10.70
N GLU A 6 13.07 14.31 11.95
CA GLU A 6 13.82 13.63 13.00
C GLU A 6 13.75 12.11 12.76
N LEU A 7 14.89 11.56 12.34
CA LEU A 7 15.13 10.15 12.01
C LEU A 7 14.93 9.14 13.18
N ASP A 8 14.60 9.60 14.39
CA ASP A 8 14.56 8.76 15.61
C ASP A 8 13.19 8.17 15.94
N SER A 9 12.13 8.56 15.23
CA SER A 9 10.83 7.88 15.35
C SER A 9 10.62 6.98 14.15
N ASN A 10 10.71 5.66 14.34
CA ASN A 10 10.30 4.70 13.32
C ASN A 10 8.82 4.96 12.98
N PRO A 11 8.48 5.45 11.77
CA PRO A 11 7.09 5.73 11.41
C PRO A 11 6.25 4.44 11.29
N TYR A 12 6.92 3.28 11.18
CA TYR A 12 6.30 1.96 11.02
C TYR A 12 6.06 1.21 12.34
N ARG A 13 5.85 1.95 13.45
CA ARG A 13 5.42 1.46 14.78
C ARG A 13 5.80 -0.01 15.06
N GLY A 14 7.03 -0.25 15.51
CA GLY A 14 7.45 -1.57 16.05
C GLY A 14 8.59 -2.28 15.31
N GLY A 15 9.04 -1.77 14.16
CA GLY A 15 10.19 -2.33 13.45
C GLY A 15 11.53 -1.99 14.11
N THR A 16 12.39 -2.99 14.31
CA THR A 16 13.80 -2.78 14.66
C THR A 16 14.54 -2.33 13.40
N LYS A 17 15.34 -1.25 13.47
CA LYS A 17 16.25 -0.88 12.38
C LYS A 17 17.17 -2.07 12.09
N ILE A 18 17.13 -2.58 10.86
CA ILE A 18 18.03 -3.62 10.39
C ILE A 18 19.07 -2.91 9.52
N SER A 19 20.33 -2.92 9.95
CA SER A 19 21.44 -2.33 9.21
C SER A 19 22.05 -3.25 8.15
N LYS A 20 21.45 -4.43 7.90
CA LYS A 20 22.05 -5.48 7.06
C LYS A 20 21.29 -5.67 5.74
N PRO A 21 21.86 -5.22 4.61
CA PRO A 21 21.32 -5.49 3.27
C PRO A 21 21.46 -6.96 2.84
N GLU A 22 22.23 -7.78 3.55
CA GLU A 22 22.52 -9.19 3.20
C GLU A 22 21.27 -10.08 3.12
N ASN A 23 20.16 -9.69 3.78
CA ASN A 23 18.90 -10.42 3.75
C ASN A 23 17.89 -9.83 2.74
N LEU A 24 18.27 -8.78 2.01
CA LEU A 24 17.45 -8.17 0.97
C LEU A 24 17.90 -8.70 -0.40
N PRO A 25 17.02 -8.70 -1.42
CA PRO A 25 17.43 -9.01 -2.79
C PRO A 25 18.52 -8.04 -3.27
N GLU A 26 19.29 -8.42 -4.29
CA GLU A 26 20.29 -7.52 -4.86
C GLU A 26 19.66 -6.25 -5.47
N GLU A 27 18.45 -6.40 -6.01
CA GLU A 27 17.65 -5.32 -6.59
C GLU A 27 16.15 -5.55 -6.42
N TYR A 28 15.39 -4.46 -6.44
CA TYR A 28 13.94 -4.47 -6.61
C TYR A 28 13.59 -3.95 -8.00
N SER A 29 12.73 -4.68 -8.71
CA SER A 29 12.36 -4.41 -10.09
C SER A 29 10.83 -4.34 -10.22
N PHE A 30 10.36 -3.29 -10.88
CA PHE A 30 8.94 -2.98 -11.05
C PHE A 30 8.62 -2.81 -12.53
N ASP A 31 7.41 -3.23 -12.93
CA ASP A 31 6.94 -3.17 -14.31
C ASP A 31 5.88 -2.09 -14.53
N TRP A 32 5.22 -1.68 -13.46
CA TRP A 32 4.06 -0.80 -13.50
C TRP A 32 4.19 0.34 -12.50
N LYS A 33 3.77 1.53 -12.94
CA LYS A 33 3.49 2.67 -12.08
C LYS A 33 1.98 2.87 -12.01
N TYR A 34 1.45 2.82 -10.79
CA TYR A 34 0.03 2.90 -10.44
C TYR A 34 -0.15 4.07 -9.47
N GLN A 35 -0.97 5.07 -9.79
CA GLN A 35 -1.14 6.26 -8.97
C GLN A 35 -2.54 6.29 -8.35
N MET A 36 -2.58 6.50 -7.04
CA MET A 36 -3.81 6.66 -6.27
C MET A 36 -3.93 8.08 -5.75
N LYS A 37 -5.11 8.67 -5.92
CA LYS A 37 -5.55 9.86 -5.22
C LYS A 37 -6.27 9.44 -3.95
N ILE A 38 -5.85 9.98 -2.81
CA ILE A 38 -6.38 9.72 -1.48
C ILE A 38 -7.08 10.98 -1.00
N THR A 39 -8.36 10.86 -0.68
CA THR A 39 -9.19 11.92 -0.08
C THR A 39 -9.59 11.47 1.32
N ASN A 40 -9.54 12.37 2.30
CA ASN A 40 -10.04 12.11 3.66
C ASN A 40 -10.72 13.36 4.21
N GLY A 41 -11.82 13.22 4.95
CA GLY A 41 -12.54 14.35 5.56
C GLY A 41 -11.70 15.24 6.47
N ASN A 42 -10.62 14.72 7.04
CA ASN A 42 -9.69 15.47 7.90
C ASN A 42 -8.55 16.18 7.14
N TYR A 43 -8.35 15.90 5.85
CA TYR A 43 -7.30 16.53 5.07
C TYR A 43 -7.84 17.74 4.30
N SER A 44 -7.09 18.84 4.31
CA SER A 44 -7.46 20.04 3.57
C SER A 44 -7.31 19.88 2.06
N GLU A 45 -6.49 18.92 1.62
CA GLU A 45 -6.15 18.66 0.22
C GLU A 45 -6.06 17.15 -0.04
N ASP A 46 -6.36 16.75 -1.26
CA ASP A 46 -6.15 15.37 -1.73
C ASP A 46 -4.65 15.07 -1.81
N MET A 47 -4.27 13.86 -1.41
CA MET A 47 -2.89 13.38 -1.54
C MET A 47 -2.78 12.41 -2.72
N ASN A 48 -1.69 12.46 -3.48
CA ASN A 48 -1.40 11.44 -4.48
C ASN A 48 -0.27 10.55 -3.99
N LEU A 49 -0.36 9.25 -4.26
CA LEU A 49 0.70 8.29 -4.01
C LEU A 49 0.97 7.48 -5.28
N ASN A 50 2.24 7.45 -5.71
CA ASN A 50 2.68 6.49 -6.70
C ASN A 50 2.95 5.16 -6.00
N TYR A 51 2.48 4.09 -6.60
CA TYR A 51 2.85 2.73 -6.29
C TYR A 51 3.58 2.13 -7.48
N TRP A 52 4.55 1.29 -7.18
CA TRP A 52 5.31 0.54 -8.15
C TRP A 52 5.08 -0.94 -7.90
N LEU A 53 4.62 -1.64 -8.93
CA LEU A 53 4.17 -3.02 -8.85
C LEU A 53 5.06 -3.91 -9.74
N SER A 54 5.42 -5.07 -9.20
CA SER A 54 6.11 -6.12 -9.92
C SER A 54 5.11 -7.17 -10.39
N SER A 55 5.25 -7.64 -11.63
CA SER A 55 4.41 -8.71 -12.16
C SER A 55 4.86 -10.10 -11.67
N GLU A 56 6.14 -10.20 -11.25
CA GLU A 56 6.79 -11.47 -10.90
C GLU A 56 7.07 -11.61 -9.40
N ASN A 57 6.99 -10.52 -8.64
CA ASN A 57 7.41 -10.47 -7.23
C ASN A 57 6.30 -9.87 -6.37
N SER A 58 6.24 -10.25 -5.09
CA SER A 58 5.19 -9.79 -4.17
C SER A 58 5.50 -8.48 -3.45
N TYR A 59 6.69 -7.91 -3.62
CA TYR A 59 7.03 -6.62 -3.05
C TYR A 59 6.33 -5.48 -3.81
N ILE A 60 5.98 -4.44 -3.08
CA ILE A 60 5.35 -3.22 -3.62
C ILE A 60 6.17 -2.05 -3.13
N ALA A 61 6.33 -1.03 -3.97
CA ALA A 61 6.90 0.22 -3.51
C ALA A 61 5.92 1.37 -3.63
N TYR A 62 6.18 2.43 -2.89
CA TYR A 62 5.46 3.68 -3.00
C TYR A 62 6.36 4.90 -2.87
N SER A 63 5.93 6.00 -3.48
CA SER A 63 6.54 7.31 -3.35
C SER A 63 5.51 8.43 -3.48
N ASN A 64 5.74 9.54 -2.78
CA ASN A 64 4.96 10.76 -3.00
C ASN A 64 5.40 11.38 -4.35
N PRO A 65 4.49 11.69 -5.29
CA PRO A 65 4.83 12.42 -6.51
C PRO A 65 5.55 13.76 -6.27
N GLU A 66 5.30 14.41 -5.13
CA GLU A 66 5.94 15.67 -4.73
C GLU A 66 7.32 15.48 -4.07
N SER A 67 7.64 14.26 -3.65
CA SER A 67 8.94 13.88 -3.07
C SER A 67 9.40 12.53 -3.65
N PRO A 68 9.59 12.43 -4.98
CA PRO A 68 9.92 11.17 -5.64
C PRO A 68 11.28 10.59 -5.23
N GLU A 69 12.15 11.40 -4.64
CA GLU A 69 13.42 11.00 -4.03
C GLU A 69 13.25 10.15 -2.77
N MET A 70 12.07 10.20 -2.12
CA MET A 70 11.69 9.32 -1.03
C MET A 70 10.89 8.14 -1.59
N PHE A 71 11.50 6.96 -1.54
CA PHE A 71 10.94 5.75 -2.15
C PHE A 71 11.01 4.60 -1.16
N SER A 72 9.87 4.03 -0.80
CA SER A 72 9.80 2.93 0.17
C SER A 72 9.32 1.66 -0.50
N VAL A 73 10.01 0.55 -0.25
CA VAL A 73 9.64 -0.79 -0.67
C VAL A 73 9.13 -1.56 0.54
N VAL A 74 7.95 -2.16 0.43
CA VAL A 74 7.43 -3.16 1.35
C VAL A 74 7.73 -4.53 0.76
N ASP A 75 8.72 -5.22 1.34
CA ASP A 75 9.11 -6.57 0.98
C ASP A 75 8.50 -7.55 1.98
N ALA A 76 7.36 -8.10 1.57
CA ALA A 76 6.60 -9.02 2.42
C ALA A 76 7.29 -10.36 2.62
N GLU A 77 8.04 -10.85 1.63
CA GLU A 77 8.73 -12.13 1.69
C GLU A 77 9.91 -12.07 2.66
N ASN A 78 10.65 -10.97 2.64
CA ASN A 78 11.78 -10.75 3.54
C ASN A 78 11.39 -10.06 4.85
N GLN A 79 10.07 -9.84 5.08
CA GLN A 79 9.54 -9.16 6.27
C GLN A 79 10.29 -7.84 6.54
N ALA A 80 10.42 -7.02 5.50
CA ALA A 80 11.23 -5.81 5.54
C ALA A 80 10.53 -4.62 4.88
N ILE A 81 10.81 -3.43 5.40
CA ILE A 81 10.56 -2.18 4.68
C ILE A 81 11.93 -1.57 4.38
N VAL A 82 12.16 -1.20 3.13
CA VAL A 82 13.38 -0.54 2.68
C VAL A 82 13.04 0.86 2.18
N SER A 83 13.56 1.88 2.84
CA SER A 83 13.43 3.26 2.43
C SER A 83 14.70 3.73 1.74
N TYR A 84 14.57 4.17 0.50
CA TYR A 84 15.60 4.83 -0.30
C TYR A 84 15.38 6.34 -0.26
N THR A 85 16.49 7.08 -0.12
CA THR A 85 16.48 8.54 -0.11
C THR A 85 17.65 9.06 -0.95
N GLU A 86 17.36 10.00 -1.84
CA GLU A 86 18.36 10.70 -2.64
C GLU A 86 18.36 12.18 -2.27
N GLU A 87 19.48 12.68 -1.74
CA GLU A 87 19.61 14.07 -1.28
C GLU A 87 20.98 14.63 -1.68
N GLU A 88 21.01 15.80 -2.32
CA GLU A 88 22.24 16.50 -2.73
C GLU A 88 23.26 15.63 -3.50
N GLY A 89 22.76 14.70 -4.34
CA GLY A 89 23.60 13.78 -5.11
C GLY A 89 24.19 12.61 -4.31
N LYS A 90 23.69 12.38 -3.09
CA LYS A 90 24.01 11.21 -2.27
C LYS A 90 22.79 10.31 -2.16
N SER A 91 23.04 9.00 -2.21
CA SER A 91 22.01 7.97 -2.14
C SER A 91 22.18 7.16 -0.85
N PHE A 92 21.11 7.12 -0.06
CA PHE A 92 21.04 6.42 1.21
C PHE A 92 19.89 5.41 1.22
N ALA A 93 20.08 4.32 1.95
CA ALA A 93 19.02 3.36 2.21
C ALA A 93 18.96 3.02 3.69
N MET A 94 17.76 2.75 4.18
CA MET A 94 17.53 2.19 5.51
C MET A 94 16.55 1.05 5.39
N SER A 95 16.83 -0.05 6.08
CA SER A 95 15.89 -1.16 6.21
C SER A 95 15.40 -1.33 7.64
N TYR A 96 14.15 -1.75 7.75
CA TYR A 96 13.48 -2.01 9.00
C TYR A 96 12.87 -3.39 8.94
N SER A 97 12.94 -4.14 10.05
CA SER A 97 12.14 -5.33 10.22
C SER A 97 10.67 -4.95 10.19
N TYR A 98 9.88 -5.62 9.37
CA TYR A 98 8.45 -5.50 9.30
C TYR A 98 7.83 -6.90 9.38
N PRO A 99 7.69 -7.46 10.60
CA PRO A 99 7.10 -8.77 10.79
C PRO A 99 5.62 -8.71 10.43
N ILE A 100 5.29 -9.12 9.20
CA ILE A 100 3.90 -9.18 8.71
C ILE A 100 3.07 -10.14 9.56
N ASP A 101 3.68 -11.18 10.13
CA ASP A 101 3.01 -12.16 11.01
C ASP A 101 2.49 -11.50 12.31
N SER A 102 3.10 -10.42 12.79
CA SER A 102 2.61 -9.69 13.98
C SER A 102 1.35 -8.86 13.70
N ILE A 103 1.02 -8.64 12.43
CA ILE A 103 -0.24 -8.03 12.00
C ILE A 103 -1.32 -9.11 11.86
N VAL A 104 -0.92 -10.35 11.54
CA VAL A 104 -1.79 -11.52 11.52
C VAL A 104 -2.26 -11.89 12.93
N GLU A 105 -1.45 -11.70 13.99
CA GLU A 105 -1.93 -11.86 15.38
C GLU A 105 -2.97 -10.80 15.79
N ASN A 106 -3.10 -9.68 15.06
CA ASN A 106 -4.22 -8.75 15.20
C ASN A 106 -5.40 -9.06 14.25
N ASN A 107 -5.36 -10.14 13.45
CA ASN A 107 -6.55 -10.66 12.78
C ASN A 107 -7.55 -11.27 13.75
N ASP A 108 -7.17 -11.50 15.01
CA ASP A 108 -8.11 -11.87 16.08
C ASP A 108 -8.84 -10.65 16.66
N ALA A 109 -8.42 -9.41 16.33
CA ALA A 109 -9.06 -8.18 16.81
C ALA A 109 -10.23 -7.72 15.93
N LEU A 110 -10.26 -8.10 14.65
CA LEU A 110 -11.48 -8.06 13.84
C LEU A 110 -12.02 -9.48 13.79
N GLY A 111 -12.85 -9.78 14.79
CA GLY A 111 -13.33 -11.11 15.07
C GLY A 111 -13.70 -11.88 13.82
N THR A 112 -13.07 -13.04 13.66
CA THR A 112 -13.40 -14.13 12.72
C THR A 112 -14.84 -14.67 12.86
N ASN A 113 -15.72 -13.94 13.58
CA ASN A 113 -17.09 -14.26 13.90
C ASN A 113 -18.09 -13.13 13.61
N ASP A 114 -17.65 -11.93 13.19
CA ASP A 114 -18.59 -10.91 12.73
C ASP A 114 -19.02 -11.25 11.30
N ALA A 115 -20.32 -11.42 11.10
CA ALA A 115 -20.90 -11.74 9.80
C ALA A 115 -20.56 -10.64 8.79
N VAL A 116 -19.51 -10.86 8.00
CA VAL A 116 -19.14 -9.99 6.89
C VAL A 116 -20.20 -10.16 5.81
N ASN A 117 -21.03 -9.14 5.62
CA ASN A 117 -21.94 -9.12 4.49
C ASN A 117 -21.19 -8.56 3.29
N VAL A 118 -20.88 -9.43 2.32
CA VAL A 118 -20.32 -9.04 1.03
C VAL A 118 -21.46 -8.98 0.01
N THR A 119 -21.70 -7.79 -0.54
CA THR A 119 -22.72 -7.56 -1.56
C THR A 119 -22.05 -7.13 -2.85
N GLU A 120 -22.38 -7.76 -3.97
CA GLU A 120 -21.95 -7.31 -5.28
C GLU A 120 -22.64 -5.99 -5.65
N LEU A 121 -21.86 -5.04 -6.16
CA LEU A 121 -22.34 -3.78 -6.70
C LEU A 121 -22.31 -3.83 -8.23
N PRO A 122 -23.10 -3.00 -8.94
CA PRO A 122 -23.00 -2.88 -10.38
C PRO A 122 -21.58 -2.51 -10.81
N ASP A 123 -21.13 -3.10 -11.92
CA ASP A 123 -19.84 -2.77 -12.52
C ASP A 123 -19.75 -1.27 -12.86
N LYS A 124 -18.53 -0.72 -12.78
CA LYS A 124 -18.25 0.69 -13.07
C LYS A 124 -16.96 0.82 -13.87
N GLU A 125 -16.90 1.82 -14.76
CA GLU A 125 -15.68 2.10 -15.52
C GLU A 125 -14.74 3.05 -14.77
N PHE A 126 -13.46 2.71 -14.76
CA PHE A 126 -12.36 3.54 -14.27
C PHE A 126 -11.25 3.55 -15.31
N LEU A 127 -10.84 4.74 -15.78
CA LEU A 127 -9.78 4.89 -16.79
C LEU A 127 -10.02 4.07 -18.08
N GLY A 128 -11.28 3.76 -18.41
CA GLY A 128 -11.66 2.93 -19.57
C GLY A 128 -11.65 1.42 -19.31
N TYR A 129 -11.41 0.97 -18.08
CA TYR A 129 -11.47 -0.43 -17.65
C TYR A 129 -12.74 -0.69 -16.85
N THR A 130 -13.40 -1.83 -17.11
CA THR A 130 -14.54 -2.27 -16.31
C THR A 130 -14.05 -2.86 -15.00
N ALA A 131 -14.55 -2.35 -13.88
CA ALA A 131 -14.23 -2.84 -12.55
C ALA A 131 -15.49 -3.40 -11.87
N LYS A 132 -15.33 -4.55 -11.23
CA LYS A 132 -16.36 -5.20 -10.42
C LYS A 132 -16.41 -4.58 -9.04
N GLY A 133 -17.60 -4.22 -8.60
CA GLY A 133 -17.81 -3.55 -7.31
C GLY A 133 -18.28 -4.50 -6.22
N TYR A 134 -17.82 -4.25 -4.99
CA TYR A 134 -18.26 -4.94 -3.79
C TYR A 134 -18.50 -3.94 -2.66
N GLU A 135 -19.54 -4.18 -1.89
CA GLU A 135 -19.78 -3.56 -0.60
C GLU A 135 -19.52 -4.60 0.49
N ILE A 136 -18.68 -4.26 1.45
CA ILE A 136 -18.33 -5.08 2.60
C ILE A 136 -18.79 -4.31 3.83
N ASP A 137 -19.81 -4.83 4.50
CA ASP A 137 -20.37 -4.20 5.70
C ASP A 137 -20.09 -5.05 6.94
N THR A 138 -19.55 -4.40 7.97
CA THR A 138 -19.31 -4.99 9.30
C THR A 138 -20.05 -4.19 10.37
N SER A 139 -20.00 -4.63 11.63
CA SER A 139 -20.55 -3.88 12.75
C SER A 139 -19.90 -2.49 12.93
N GLU A 140 -18.61 -2.38 12.58
CA GLU A 140 -17.78 -1.19 12.81
C GLU A 140 -17.58 -0.31 11.57
N SER A 141 -17.66 -0.88 10.36
CA SER A 141 -17.26 -0.17 9.15
C SER A 141 -18.08 -0.58 7.92
N THR A 142 -18.04 0.27 6.90
CA THR A 142 -18.53 -0.05 5.56
C THR A 142 -17.42 0.26 4.56
N MET A 143 -17.13 -0.69 3.67
CA MET A 143 -16.17 -0.52 2.59
C MET A 143 -16.84 -0.74 1.24
N ILE A 144 -16.60 0.16 0.30
CA ILE A 144 -16.87 -0.03 -1.12
C ILE A 144 -15.54 -0.24 -1.82
N ILE A 145 -15.40 -1.28 -2.61
CA ILE A 145 -14.19 -1.56 -3.39
C ILE A 145 -14.56 -1.92 -4.82
N TYR A 146 -13.84 -1.36 -5.79
CA TYR A 146 -13.91 -1.75 -7.19
C TYR A 146 -12.56 -2.30 -7.62
N VAL A 147 -12.56 -3.48 -8.25
CA VAL A 147 -11.34 -4.16 -8.68
C VAL A 147 -11.43 -4.61 -10.14
N THR A 148 -10.29 -4.73 -10.82
CA THR A 148 -10.19 -5.26 -12.18
C THR A 148 -9.10 -6.32 -12.29
N SER A 149 -9.32 -7.32 -13.13
CA SER A 149 -8.36 -8.38 -13.48
C SER A 149 -7.69 -8.17 -14.84
N ASP A 150 -7.82 -6.97 -15.42
CA ASP A 150 -7.25 -6.62 -16.73
C ASP A 150 -5.72 -6.47 -16.72
N PHE A 151 -5.09 -6.49 -15.53
CA PHE A 151 -3.64 -6.32 -15.34
C PHE A 151 -3.01 -7.60 -14.79
N ASP A 152 -1.74 -7.82 -15.14
CA ASP A 152 -0.90 -8.91 -14.62
C ASP A 152 -0.27 -8.59 -13.25
N VAL A 153 -0.69 -7.48 -12.65
CA VAL A 153 -0.33 -7.04 -11.30
C VAL A 153 -1.56 -6.95 -10.41
N LYS A 154 -1.34 -7.19 -9.12
CA LYS A 154 -2.36 -7.08 -8.08
C LYS A 154 -1.92 -6.11 -7.00
N PHE A 155 -2.90 -5.55 -6.32
CA PHE A 155 -2.65 -4.69 -5.17
C PHE A 155 -2.83 -5.49 -3.88
N SER A 156 -1.73 -5.77 -3.17
CA SER A 156 -1.82 -6.53 -1.91
C SER A 156 -2.30 -5.60 -0.79
N GLY A 157 -3.47 -5.90 -0.21
CA GLY A 157 -4.10 -5.09 0.84
C GLY A 157 -3.22 -4.78 2.06
N ASN A 158 -2.24 -5.64 2.35
CA ASN A 158 -1.33 -5.45 3.48
C ASN A 158 -0.27 -4.36 3.23
N ALA A 159 0.05 -4.07 1.96
CA ALA A 159 1.04 -3.06 1.58
C ALA A 159 0.39 -1.71 1.19
N ALA A 160 -0.94 -1.68 1.12
CA ALA A 160 -1.71 -0.59 0.53
C ALA A 160 -1.80 0.67 1.39
N ILE A 161 -1.93 0.52 2.72
CA ILE A 161 -2.25 1.65 3.59
C ILE A 161 -1.46 1.51 4.90
N PRO A 162 -0.34 2.22 5.04
CA PRO A 162 0.42 2.23 6.28
C PRO A 162 -0.48 2.58 7.48
N GLY A 163 -0.55 1.66 8.45
CA GLY A 163 -1.29 1.87 9.70
C GLY A 163 -2.76 1.45 9.71
N GLN A 164 -3.30 0.86 8.63
CA GLN A 164 -4.66 0.32 8.58
C GLN A 164 -4.64 -1.21 8.42
N ASN A 165 -5.39 -1.93 9.27
CA ASN A 165 -5.55 -3.39 9.12
C ASN A 165 -6.79 -3.70 8.26
N ILE A 166 -6.61 -3.68 6.95
CA ILE A 166 -7.65 -4.05 5.97
C ILE A 166 -7.41 -5.44 5.35
N ALA A 167 -6.53 -6.24 5.97
CA ALA A 167 -6.13 -7.56 5.46
C ALA A 167 -7.33 -8.51 5.30
N TYR A 168 -8.28 -8.43 6.23
CA TYR A 168 -9.49 -9.28 6.25
C TYR A 168 -10.35 -9.15 4.99
N ILE A 169 -10.34 -7.98 4.32
CA ILE A 169 -11.08 -7.76 3.07
C ILE A 169 -10.53 -8.63 1.94
N PHE A 170 -9.20 -8.70 1.84
CA PHE A 170 -8.51 -9.46 0.79
C PHE A 170 -8.46 -10.97 1.11
N SER A 171 -8.88 -11.40 2.31
CA SER A 171 -9.03 -12.82 2.62
C SER A 171 -10.42 -13.37 2.30
N ASN A 172 -11.44 -12.52 2.16
CA ASN A 172 -12.84 -12.96 2.06
C ASN A 172 -13.28 -13.35 0.63
N THR A 173 -12.67 -12.77 -0.41
CA THR A 173 -12.96 -13.19 -1.80
C THR A 173 -11.67 -13.29 -2.60
N SER A 174 -11.49 -14.41 -3.31
CA SER A 174 -10.34 -14.62 -4.20
C SER A 174 -10.31 -13.59 -5.33
N GLU A 175 -11.48 -13.10 -5.75
CA GLU A 175 -11.61 -12.11 -6.81
C GLU A 175 -11.05 -10.75 -6.40
N ILE A 176 -11.29 -10.28 -5.17
CA ILE A 176 -10.65 -9.06 -4.66
C ILE A 176 -9.14 -9.29 -4.46
N LYS A 177 -8.77 -10.45 -3.90
CA LYS A 177 -7.39 -10.79 -3.58
C LYS A 177 -6.45 -10.78 -4.79
N ASP A 178 -6.91 -11.28 -5.92
CA ASP A 178 -6.09 -11.48 -7.11
C ASP A 178 -6.30 -10.41 -8.19
N SER A 179 -6.95 -9.29 -7.84
CA SER A 179 -7.23 -8.17 -8.74
C SER A 179 -6.49 -6.90 -8.34
N LEU A 180 -6.44 -5.94 -9.26
CA LEU A 180 -5.99 -4.58 -9.00
C LEU A 180 -7.15 -3.72 -8.52
N THR A 181 -6.97 -2.97 -7.43
CA THR A 181 -7.96 -2.00 -6.96
C THR A 181 -8.02 -0.79 -7.89
N MET A 182 -9.22 -0.38 -8.29
CA MET A 182 -9.46 0.86 -9.06
C MET A 182 -10.07 1.96 -8.20
N TYR A 183 -10.86 1.57 -7.20
CA TYR A 183 -11.43 2.49 -6.23
C TYR A 183 -11.65 1.78 -4.89
N MET A 184 -11.48 2.53 -3.81
CA MET A 184 -11.84 2.10 -2.47
C MET A 184 -12.44 3.28 -1.72
N LYS A 185 -13.51 3.04 -0.98
CA LYS A 185 -14.03 3.96 0.03
C LYS A 185 -14.19 3.19 1.32
N PHE A 186 -13.58 3.70 2.38
CA PHE A 186 -13.67 3.17 3.73
C PHE A 186 -14.38 4.18 4.62
N VAL A 187 -15.40 3.73 5.33
CA VAL A 187 -16.17 4.53 6.29
C VAL A 187 -16.15 3.80 7.63
N ASP A 188 -15.56 4.42 8.63
CA ASP A 188 -15.74 4.03 10.03
C ASP A 188 -17.12 4.51 10.49
N LYS A 189 -17.98 3.61 10.96
CA LYS A 189 -19.35 3.96 11.39
C LYS A 189 -19.35 4.83 12.65
N SER A 190 -18.27 4.82 13.44
CA SER A 190 -18.09 5.70 14.60
C SER A 190 -17.66 7.11 14.22
N ASP A 191 -17.11 7.30 13.01
CA ASP A 191 -16.63 8.59 12.51
C ASP A 191 -16.86 8.74 10.99
N PRO A 192 -18.14 8.79 10.56
CA PRO A 192 -18.50 8.70 9.15
C PRO A 192 -18.08 9.94 8.33
N ASP A 193 -17.88 11.09 8.99
CA ASP A 193 -17.43 12.33 8.35
C ASP A 193 -15.96 12.24 7.89
N ASN A 194 -15.20 11.30 8.46
CA ASN A 194 -13.78 11.08 8.17
C ASN A 194 -13.53 9.85 7.29
N ALA A 195 -14.47 9.60 6.38
CA ALA A 195 -14.31 8.59 5.34
C ALA A 195 -13.03 8.81 4.53
N MET A 196 -12.38 7.71 4.18
CA MET A 196 -11.20 7.69 3.31
C MET A 196 -11.61 7.15 1.95
N GLU A 197 -11.26 7.87 0.89
CA GLU A 197 -11.44 7.44 -0.49
C GLU A 197 -10.08 7.31 -1.17
N MET A 198 -9.91 6.27 -1.97
CA MET A 198 -8.75 6.01 -2.80
C MET A 198 -9.22 5.76 -4.23
N GLU A 199 -8.78 6.56 -5.18
CA GLU A 199 -9.16 6.45 -6.59
C GLU A 199 -7.92 6.27 -7.46
N CYS A 200 -7.93 5.25 -8.32
CA CYS A 200 -6.88 5.09 -9.34
C CYS A 200 -7.03 6.18 -10.39
N VAL A 201 -6.02 7.04 -10.46
CA VAL A 201 -5.98 8.18 -11.40
C VAL A 201 -5.01 7.94 -12.56
N SER A 202 -4.14 6.94 -12.45
CA SER A 202 -3.25 6.53 -13.54
C SER A 202 -2.71 5.11 -13.33
N ILE A 203 -2.57 4.36 -14.42
CA ILE A 203 -1.81 3.11 -14.47
C ILE A 203 -1.08 3.01 -15.80
N GLN A 204 0.22 2.75 -15.75
CA GLN A 204 1.06 2.65 -16.94
C GLN A 204 2.21 1.66 -16.75
N LYS A 205 2.63 1.01 -17.84
CA LYS A 205 3.88 0.25 -17.86
C LYS A 205 5.04 1.22 -17.73
N ASP A 206 5.83 1.07 -16.68
CA ASP A 206 6.97 1.92 -16.38
C ASP A 206 7.99 1.10 -15.59
N LYS A 207 9.13 0.84 -16.22
CA LYS A 207 10.15 -0.03 -15.63
C LYS A 207 11.04 0.77 -14.70
N LEU A 208 11.08 0.35 -13.44
CA LEU A 208 11.95 0.92 -12.43
C LEU A 208 12.76 -0.20 -11.77
N VAL A 209 14.06 0.04 -11.58
CA VAL A 209 14.94 -0.86 -10.85
C VAL A 209 15.66 -0.07 -9.76
N LYS A 210 15.68 -0.60 -8.54
CA LYS A 210 16.43 -0.08 -7.40
C LYS A 210 17.47 -1.11 -6.98
N LYS A 211 18.75 -0.85 -7.28
CA LYS A 211 19.85 -1.75 -6.93
C LYS A 211 20.40 -1.39 -5.56
N ASN A 212 20.45 -2.36 -4.65
CA ASN A 212 20.94 -2.10 -3.30
C ASN A 212 22.41 -1.64 -3.27
N SER A 213 23.21 -2.05 -4.25
CA SER A 213 24.61 -1.60 -4.39
C SER A 213 24.78 -0.12 -4.74
N GLU A 214 23.73 0.57 -5.18
CA GLU A 214 23.77 2.00 -5.54
C GLU A 214 23.52 2.92 -4.32
N TYR A 215 23.15 2.34 -3.17
CA TYR A 215 22.78 3.07 -1.97
C TYR A 215 23.71 2.74 -0.81
N ASN A 216 24.01 3.76 -0.01
CA ASN A 216 24.72 3.57 1.26
C ASN A 216 23.70 3.19 2.34
N PHE A 217 23.71 1.94 2.79
CA PHE A 217 22.87 1.49 3.89
C PHE A 217 23.36 2.08 5.23
N LEU A 218 22.45 2.74 5.95
CA LEU A 218 22.72 3.42 7.23
C LEU A 218 22.37 2.58 8.46
#